data_AF-A0A7V8V5H2-F1
#
_entry.id   AF-A0A7V8V5H2-F1
#
_cell.length_a   1.000
_cell.length_b   1.000
_cell.length_c   1.000
_cell.angle_alpha   90.00
_cell.angle_beta   90.00
_cell.angle_gamma   90.00
#
_symmetry.space_group_name_H-M   'P 1'
#
loop_
_entity.id
_entity.type
_entity.pdbx_description
1 polymer ?
#
loop_
_entity_poly.entity_id
_entity_poly.type
_entity_poly.pdbx_seq_one_letter_code
_entity_poly.pdbx_strand_id
1 'polypeptide(L)'
;MTLAYFWNTFSPEEWVVTLLITIIRVLVESSATILVGVLCAAGLRVTGGVEFLKRWLGAEGRIGRTFRLIAGCLCVPVCAFGVLPIVKELYEGGLPRRDIAVIWLVAPLVNPLAILYAISVLPIWQCGVFLLVACLYAVLVAEVAGRFQDESAASSIEAVPVATHGTTRLWNATIAAGRIVTGWSAVYIMLGTVIAGMVIGMIPSGAFEQIFSYQNVSGPLKTMALTGPQIVTPITFTMAISAIHHTHLAFACAIALQLLGVAWCGGTLFAMRTIWGSQRTIALLLATLIFSATLSYGTYTVFPPSVGEEEETHGLDTLAKPYHATFSQFNMARDQQLKHTDVIMLAGSTFLVILMLWGVVVRWQRLSFREDPEPTNEVEATPSRWNVELTPGQIGLAMVGMIALGSVMLLYSLFPSVDESFAQMQKISADAAIAVKTNRPIAARQKLAEWDTVAARLPVGWVLRLSVPNNEQASQIRQLRALLWETSQQMTQTDLTAVEARQKGADLIDQFHTCKKACTGEQP
;
A
#
# COMPACT_ATOMS: atom_id res chain seq x y z
N MET A 1 -17.52 -12.78 -19.34
CA MET A 1 -18.72 -12.80 -18.49
C MET A 1 -19.90 -12.33 -19.34
N THR A 2 -20.91 -13.18 -19.52
CA THR A 2 -22.13 -12.78 -20.23
C THR A 2 -23.05 -12.04 -19.27
N LEU A 3 -23.87 -11.11 -19.78
CA LEU A 3 -24.84 -10.37 -18.97
C LEU A 3 -25.81 -11.32 -18.25
N ALA A 4 -26.16 -12.44 -18.89
CA ALA A 4 -27.01 -13.48 -18.32
C ALA A 4 -26.37 -14.15 -17.09
N TYR A 5 -25.08 -14.46 -17.14
CA TYR A 5 -24.36 -15.04 -16.00
C TYR A 5 -24.32 -14.07 -14.81
N PHE A 6 -24.13 -12.76 -15.07
CA PHE A 6 -24.19 -11.73 -14.04
C PHE A 6 -25.54 -11.72 -13.32
N TRP A 7 -26.64 -11.65 -14.07
CA TRP A 7 -27.98 -11.60 -13.46
C TRP A 7 -28.34 -12.86 -12.68
N ASN A 8 -27.87 -14.03 -13.14
CA ASN A 8 -28.12 -15.30 -12.45
C ASN A 8 -27.30 -15.47 -11.16
N THR A 9 -26.19 -14.73 -11.00
CA THR A 9 -25.30 -14.82 -9.83
C THR A 9 -25.41 -13.63 -8.89
N PHE A 10 -26.20 -12.61 -9.27
CA PHE A 10 -26.38 -11.40 -8.47
C PHE A 10 -27.38 -11.64 -7.34
N SER A 11 -26.88 -11.64 -6.11
CA SER A 11 -27.71 -11.60 -4.90
C SER A 11 -27.59 -10.21 -4.25
N PRO A 12 -28.71 -9.49 -4.05
CA PRO A 12 -28.71 -8.19 -3.37
C PRO A 12 -28.14 -8.26 -1.95
N GLU A 13 -28.39 -9.36 -1.24
CA GLU A 13 -27.85 -9.58 0.10
C GLU A 13 -26.32 -9.64 0.06
N GLU A 14 -25.77 -10.48 -0.82
CA GLU A 14 -24.33 -10.65 -0.95
C GLU A 14 -23.62 -9.38 -1.39
N TRP A 15 -24.28 -8.59 -2.24
CA TRP A 15 -23.80 -7.29 -2.66
C TRP A 15 -23.68 -6.31 -1.48
N VAL A 16 -24.71 -6.22 -0.64
CA VAL A 16 -24.71 -5.33 0.55
C VAL A 16 -23.67 -5.78 1.58
N VAL A 17 -23.60 -7.09 1.86
CA VAL A 17 -22.61 -7.65 2.81
C VAL A 17 -21.19 -7.36 2.33
N THR A 18 -20.93 -7.57 1.04
CA THR A 18 -19.63 -7.29 0.43
C THR A 18 -19.29 -5.81 0.52
N LEU A 19 -20.23 -4.92 0.20
CA LEU A 19 -20.04 -3.48 0.33
C LEU A 19 -19.60 -3.08 1.74
N LEU A 20 -20.28 -3.58 2.77
CA LEU A 20 -19.96 -3.27 4.16
C LEU A 20 -18.59 -3.81 4.57
N ILE A 21 -18.28 -5.06 4.22
CA ILE A 21 -17.00 -5.69 4.54
C ILE A 21 -15.85 -4.98 3.82
N THR A 22 -16.02 -4.64 2.54
CA THR A 22 -15.03 -3.88 1.76
C THR A 22 -14.77 -2.52 2.38
N ILE A 23 -15.79 -1.79 2.82
CA ILE A 23 -15.60 -0.50 3.49
C ILE A 23 -14.73 -0.67 4.74
N ILE A 24 -15.05 -1.65 5.59
CA ILE A 24 -14.27 -1.92 6.81
C ILE A 24 -12.83 -2.29 6.46
N ARG A 25 -12.66 -3.27 5.56
CA ARG A 25 -11.34 -3.77 5.14
C ARG A 25 -10.46 -2.65 4.60
N VAL A 26 -10.95 -1.89 3.63
CA VAL A 26 -10.19 -0.81 2.99
C VAL A 26 -9.82 0.30 3.97
N LEU A 27 -10.73 0.67 4.88
CA LEU A 27 -10.45 1.66 5.91
C LEU A 27 -9.37 1.18 6.87
N VAL A 28 -9.43 -0.08 7.31
CA VAL A 28 -8.43 -0.68 8.20
C VAL A 28 -7.07 -0.77 7.51
N GLU A 29 -7.01 -1.32 6.28
CA GLU A 29 -5.78 -1.45 5.50
C GLU A 29 -5.13 -0.10 5.17
N SER A 30 -5.94 0.92 4.89
CA SER A 30 -5.44 2.26 4.56
C SER A 30 -5.16 3.13 5.78
N SER A 31 -5.60 2.73 6.98
CA SER A 31 -5.63 3.59 8.18
C SER A 31 -4.26 4.21 8.53
N ALA A 32 -3.20 3.40 8.57
CA ALA A 32 -1.85 3.86 8.88
C ALA A 32 -1.36 4.89 7.85
N THR A 33 -1.61 4.65 6.56
CA THR A 33 -1.22 5.58 5.49
C THR A 33 -2.06 6.86 5.48
N ILE A 34 -3.35 6.78 5.84
CA ILE A 34 -4.22 7.95 6.01
C ILE A 34 -3.71 8.80 7.18
N LEU A 35 -3.36 8.16 8.30
CA LEU A 35 -2.80 8.84 9.46
C LEU A 35 -1.50 9.56 9.10
N VAL A 36 -0.55 8.89 8.44
CA VAL A 36 0.68 9.52 7.95
C VAL A 36 0.36 10.69 7.02
N GLY A 37 -0.58 10.52 6.09
CA GLY A 37 -1.04 11.57 5.18
C GLY A 37 -1.56 12.82 5.90
N VAL A 38 -2.43 12.63 6.90
CA VAL A 38 -2.99 13.71 7.72
C VAL A 38 -1.90 14.41 8.52
N LEU A 39 -0.98 13.67 9.13
CA LEU A 39 0.12 14.24 9.91
C LEU A 39 1.08 15.03 9.01
N CYS A 40 1.43 14.50 7.83
CA CYS A 40 2.24 15.21 6.84
C CYS A 40 1.56 16.51 6.41
N ALA A 41 0.27 16.47 6.08
CA ALA A 41 -0.52 17.62 5.68
C ALA A 41 -0.59 18.69 6.79
N ALA A 42 -0.85 18.27 8.04
CA ALA A 42 -0.85 19.17 9.20
C ALA A 42 0.53 19.81 9.42
N GLY A 43 1.60 19.05 9.27
CA GLY A 43 2.97 19.55 9.34
C GLY A 43 3.28 20.57 8.24
N LEU A 44 2.92 20.29 6.98
CA LEU A 44 3.08 21.22 5.86
C LEU A 44 2.36 22.55 6.14
N ARG A 45 1.15 22.48 6.70
CA ARG A 45 0.32 23.64 7.02
C ARG A 45 0.92 24.52 8.11
N VAL A 46 1.43 23.92 9.18
CA VAL A 46 1.94 24.67 10.36
C VAL A 46 3.38 25.15 10.18
N THR A 47 4.20 24.41 9.45
CA THR A 47 5.63 24.75 9.27
C THR A 47 5.89 25.67 8.08
N GLY A 48 4.88 25.96 7.25
CA GLY A 48 5.11 26.62 5.96
C GLY A 48 5.94 25.77 4.99
N GLY A 49 5.89 24.43 5.15
CA GLY A 49 6.75 23.48 4.44
C GLY A 49 6.60 23.52 2.91
N VAL A 50 5.50 24.07 2.40
CA VAL A 50 5.28 24.21 0.95
C VAL A 50 6.33 25.13 0.30
N GLU A 51 6.71 26.23 0.95
CA GLU A 51 7.73 27.14 0.43
C GLU A 51 9.12 26.50 0.43
N PHE A 52 9.43 25.73 1.47
CA PHE A 52 10.65 24.92 1.51
C PHE A 52 10.66 23.88 0.38
N LEU A 53 9.54 23.19 0.16
CA LEU A 53 9.41 22.19 -0.90
C LEU A 53 9.57 22.82 -2.29
N LYS A 54 8.96 23.98 -2.56
CA LYS A 54 9.14 24.73 -3.81
C LYS A 54 10.63 25.04 -4.08
N ARG A 55 11.36 25.47 -3.04
CA ARG A 55 12.81 25.76 -3.13
C ARG A 55 13.62 24.49 -3.41
N TRP A 56 13.36 23.41 -2.69
CA TRP A 56 14.07 22.13 -2.86
C TRP A 56 13.85 21.52 -4.26
N LEU A 57 12.63 21.63 -4.78
CA LEU A 57 12.27 21.18 -6.13
C LEU A 57 12.92 21.98 -7.26
N GLY A 58 13.47 23.17 -6.97
CA GLY A 58 14.17 24.02 -7.92
C GLY A 58 13.29 24.61 -9.03
N ALA A 59 13.87 25.02 -10.15
CA ALA A 59 13.13 25.65 -11.25
C ALA A 59 12.05 24.74 -11.86
N GLU A 60 10.95 25.35 -12.31
CA GLU A 60 9.82 24.68 -12.95
C GLU A 60 10.19 24.04 -14.31
N GLY A 61 9.35 23.14 -14.81
CA GLY A 61 9.42 22.63 -16.19
C GLY A 61 10.44 21.53 -16.47
N ARG A 62 11.53 21.41 -15.69
CA ARG A 62 12.63 20.47 -15.98
C ARG A 62 12.32 19.02 -15.59
N ILE A 63 12.77 18.06 -16.38
CA ILE A 63 12.72 16.61 -16.07
C ILE A 63 13.35 16.30 -14.69
N GLY A 64 14.43 17.01 -14.33
CA GLY A 64 15.06 16.89 -13.01
C GLY A 64 14.14 17.24 -11.83
N ARG A 65 13.15 18.13 -12.02
CA ARG A 65 12.12 18.40 -11.00
C ARG A 65 11.22 17.18 -10.78
N THR A 66 10.81 16.51 -11.86
CA THR A 66 10.03 15.27 -11.78
C THR A 66 10.78 14.17 -11.03
N PHE A 67 12.07 13.98 -11.27
CA PHE A 67 12.86 12.99 -10.52
C PHE A 67 13.03 13.35 -9.03
N ARG A 68 13.17 14.63 -8.69
CA ARG A 68 13.16 15.07 -7.28
C ARG A 68 11.80 14.81 -6.62
N LEU A 69 10.69 15.01 -7.34
CA LEU A 69 9.36 14.66 -6.85
C LEU A 69 9.23 13.16 -6.59
N ILE A 70 9.69 12.30 -7.52
CA ILE A 70 9.68 10.85 -7.33
C ILE A 70 10.49 10.47 -6.09
N ALA A 71 11.69 11.04 -5.91
CA ALA A 71 12.51 10.81 -4.73
C ALA A 71 11.80 11.26 -3.44
N GLY A 72 11.11 12.41 -3.45
CA GLY A 72 10.29 12.86 -2.33
C GLY A 72 9.11 11.93 -2.04
N CYS A 73 8.45 11.43 -3.08
CA CYS A 73 7.33 10.48 -2.96
C CYS A 73 7.78 9.15 -2.35
N LEU A 74 9.00 8.68 -2.67
CA LEU A 74 9.60 7.47 -2.10
C LEU A 74 9.79 7.57 -0.57
N CYS A 75 9.91 8.78 -0.03
CA CYS A 75 10.11 9.00 1.40
C CYS A 75 8.81 8.99 2.21
N VAL A 76 7.64 9.05 1.57
CA VAL A 76 6.36 9.18 2.28
C VAL A 76 5.51 7.92 2.07
N PRO A 77 5.26 7.11 3.11
CA PRO A 77 4.50 5.87 3.00
C PRO A 77 2.98 6.16 2.93
N VAL A 78 2.51 6.61 1.77
CA VAL A 78 1.10 6.92 1.52
C VAL A 78 0.51 6.07 0.40
N CYS A 79 -0.78 5.75 0.53
CA CYS A 79 -1.60 5.17 -0.54
C CYS A 79 -2.46 6.25 -1.23
N ALA A 80 -3.33 5.84 -2.16
CA ALA A 80 -4.28 6.72 -2.84
C ALA A 80 -5.16 7.56 -1.90
N PHE A 81 -5.50 7.04 -0.71
CA PHE A 81 -6.24 7.82 0.30
C PHE A 81 -5.33 8.68 1.18
N GLY A 82 -4.16 8.16 1.57
CA GLY A 82 -3.20 8.93 2.37
C GLY A 82 -2.65 10.16 1.66
N VAL A 83 -2.58 10.16 0.32
CA VAL A 83 -2.07 11.29 -0.44
C VAL A 83 -3.05 12.47 -0.55
N LEU A 84 -4.37 12.24 -0.40
CA LEU A 84 -5.41 13.27 -0.53
C LEU A 84 -5.21 14.49 0.38
N PRO A 85 -5.03 14.35 1.72
CA PRO A 85 -4.78 15.50 2.57
C PRO A 85 -3.50 16.25 2.19
N ILE A 86 -2.44 15.54 1.79
CA ILE A 86 -1.17 16.16 1.38
C ILE A 86 -1.37 17.02 0.14
N VAL A 87 -1.99 16.44 -0.90
CA VAL A 87 -2.30 17.11 -2.16
C VAL A 87 -3.12 18.38 -1.95
N LYS A 88 -4.12 18.32 -1.07
CA LYS A 88 -4.96 19.49 -0.77
C LYS A 88 -4.14 20.62 -0.17
N GLU A 89 -3.31 20.34 0.83
CA GLU A 89 -2.45 21.36 1.44
C GLU A 89 -1.39 21.89 0.46
N LEU A 90 -0.84 21.05 -0.41
CA LEU A 90 0.08 21.48 -1.47
C LEU A 90 -0.61 22.37 -2.51
N TYR A 91 -1.87 22.05 -2.85
CA TYR A 91 -2.69 22.86 -3.74
C TYR A 91 -3.02 24.23 -3.14
N GLU A 92 -3.50 24.25 -1.89
CA GLU A 92 -3.78 25.49 -1.16
C GLU A 92 -2.51 26.32 -0.96
N GLY A 93 -1.36 25.68 -0.74
CA GLY A 93 -0.04 26.30 -0.67
C GLY A 93 0.53 26.78 -2.01
N GLY A 94 -0.20 26.62 -3.12
CA GLY A 94 0.18 27.14 -4.44
C GLY A 94 1.34 26.38 -5.10
N LEU A 95 1.48 25.08 -4.84
CA LEU A 95 2.39 24.24 -5.63
C LEU A 95 1.85 24.13 -7.08
N PRO A 96 2.71 24.10 -8.12
CA PRO A 96 2.24 23.96 -9.49
C PRO A 96 1.40 22.69 -9.69
N ARG A 97 0.29 22.80 -10.44
CA ARG A 97 -0.63 21.68 -10.70
C ARG A 97 0.08 20.46 -11.31
N ARG A 98 1.08 20.69 -12.16
CA ARG A 98 1.96 19.65 -12.71
C ARG A 98 2.54 18.77 -11.61
N ASP A 99 3.11 19.37 -10.57
CA ASP A 99 3.79 18.65 -9.51
C ASP A 99 2.80 17.95 -8.59
N ILE A 100 1.67 18.60 -8.32
CA ILE A 100 0.61 18.02 -7.51
C ILE A 100 0.04 16.77 -8.20
N ALA A 101 -0.13 16.78 -9.54
CA ALA A 101 -0.55 15.59 -10.31
C ALA A 101 0.43 14.43 -10.18
N VAL A 102 1.73 14.72 -10.26
CA VAL A 102 2.78 13.71 -10.04
C VAL A 102 2.69 13.16 -8.62
N ILE A 103 2.67 14.00 -7.59
CA ILE A 103 2.57 13.55 -6.19
C ILE A 103 1.31 12.70 -5.98
N TRP A 104 0.17 13.15 -6.49
CA TRP A 104 -1.10 12.47 -6.33
C TRP A 104 -1.07 11.06 -6.93
N LEU A 105 -0.68 10.92 -8.20
CA LEU A 105 -0.81 9.67 -8.93
C LEU A 105 0.40 8.75 -8.77
N VAL A 106 1.59 9.29 -8.48
CA VAL A 106 2.84 8.51 -8.43
C VAL A 106 3.17 8.09 -7.01
N ALA A 107 2.91 8.91 -5.99
CA ALA A 107 3.27 8.56 -4.61
C ALA A 107 2.71 7.20 -4.15
N PRO A 108 1.45 6.83 -4.46
CA PRO A 108 0.94 5.50 -4.15
C PRO A 108 1.71 4.35 -4.84
N LEU A 109 2.27 4.60 -6.03
CA LEU A 109 2.97 3.60 -6.84
C LEU A 109 4.40 3.35 -6.36
N VAL A 110 5.08 4.40 -5.89
CA VAL A 110 6.45 4.34 -5.36
C VAL A 110 6.47 4.31 -3.84
N ASN A 111 5.38 3.89 -3.22
CA ASN A 111 5.29 3.76 -1.77
C ASN A 111 6.40 2.81 -1.28
N PRO A 112 7.26 3.24 -0.33
CA PRO A 112 8.38 2.43 0.15
C PRO A 112 7.93 1.06 0.70
N LEU A 113 6.75 0.99 1.32
CA LEU A 113 6.19 -0.29 1.77
C LEU A 113 5.92 -1.21 0.58
N ALA A 114 5.26 -0.71 -0.47
CA ALA A 114 4.96 -1.49 -1.67
C ALA A 114 6.23 -1.99 -2.36
N ILE A 115 7.28 -1.16 -2.42
CA ILE A 115 8.56 -1.53 -3.02
C ILE A 115 9.26 -2.62 -2.20
N LEU A 116 9.29 -2.51 -0.88
CA LEU A 116 9.94 -3.51 -0.04
C LEU A 116 9.23 -4.85 -0.08
N TYR A 117 7.89 -4.84 -0.07
CA TYR A 117 7.12 -6.05 -0.31
C TYR A 117 7.34 -6.60 -1.73
N ALA A 118 7.40 -5.75 -2.76
CA ALA A 118 7.70 -6.20 -4.12
C ALA A 118 9.07 -6.89 -4.20
N ILE A 119 10.12 -6.34 -3.59
CA ILE A 119 11.45 -6.96 -3.53
C ILE A 119 11.43 -8.29 -2.77
N SER A 120 10.54 -8.44 -1.78
CA SER A 120 10.42 -9.67 -0.99
C SER A 120 9.78 -10.84 -1.71
N VAL A 121 8.79 -10.54 -2.55
CA VAL A 121 7.94 -11.54 -3.20
C VAL A 121 8.39 -11.81 -4.62
N LEU A 122 8.87 -10.77 -5.33
CA LEU A 122 9.07 -10.82 -6.76
C LEU A 122 10.55 -10.97 -7.14
N PRO A 123 10.84 -11.60 -8.28
CA PRO A 123 12.17 -11.55 -8.86
C PRO A 123 12.57 -10.10 -9.16
N ILE A 124 13.86 -9.81 -9.00
CA ILE A 124 14.45 -8.46 -9.13
C ILE A 124 14.03 -7.79 -10.45
N TRP A 125 13.94 -8.54 -11.55
CA TRP A 125 13.56 -7.99 -12.85
C TRP A 125 12.11 -7.49 -12.88
N GLN A 126 11.16 -8.18 -12.24
CA GLN A 126 9.76 -7.73 -12.18
C GLN A 126 9.61 -6.48 -11.32
N CYS A 127 10.31 -6.44 -10.18
CA CYS A 127 10.40 -5.24 -9.36
C CYS A 127 10.99 -4.07 -10.18
N GLY A 128 12.04 -4.32 -10.96
CA GLY A 128 12.64 -3.34 -11.86
C GLY A 128 11.65 -2.81 -12.91
N VAL A 129 10.82 -3.68 -13.49
CA VAL A 129 9.76 -3.28 -14.43
C VAL A 129 8.74 -2.38 -13.73
N PHE A 130 8.23 -2.73 -12.54
CA PHE A 130 7.26 -1.89 -11.84
C PHE A 130 7.80 -0.51 -11.46
N LEU A 131 9.06 -0.42 -11.05
CA LEU A 131 9.74 0.85 -10.78
C LEU A 131 9.91 1.66 -12.06
N LEU A 132 10.32 1.02 -13.16
CA LEU A 132 10.46 1.68 -14.46
C LEU A 132 9.11 2.22 -14.93
N VAL A 133 8.04 1.42 -14.84
CA VAL A 133 6.67 1.83 -15.19
C VAL A 133 6.24 3.03 -14.35
N ALA A 134 6.47 3.03 -13.03
CA ALA A 134 6.14 4.16 -12.17
C ALA A 134 6.92 5.43 -12.54
N CYS A 135 8.21 5.31 -12.88
CA CYS A 135 9.04 6.43 -13.34
C CYS A 135 8.55 7.00 -14.68
N LEU A 136 8.28 6.13 -15.66
CA LEU A 136 7.74 6.55 -16.96
C LEU A 136 6.36 7.17 -16.82
N TYR A 137 5.52 6.62 -15.94
CA TYR A 137 4.22 7.17 -15.62
C TYR A 137 4.31 8.55 -14.99
N ALA A 138 5.29 8.79 -14.11
CA ALA A 138 5.53 10.10 -13.52
C ALA A 138 5.88 11.15 -14.57
N VAL A 139 6.70 10.79 -15.57
CA VAL A 139 7.00 11.68 -16.71
C VAL A 139 5.74 11.95 -17.53
N LEU A 140 4.95 10.92 -17.85
CA LEU A 140 3.69 11.10 -18.58
C LEU A 140 2.73 12.04 -17.84
N VAL A 141 2.50 11.80 -16.55
CA VAL A 141 1.62 12.63 -15.71
C VAL A 141 2.14 14.06 -15.65
N ALA A 142 3.44 14.26 -15.48
CA ALA A 142 4.06 15.58 -15.47
C ALA A 142 3.83 16.34 -16.79
N GLU A 143 4.01 15.67 -17.93
CA GLU A 143 3.83 16.28 -19.25
C GLU A 143 2.36 16.60 -19.54
N VAL A 144 1.45 15.65 -19.28
CA VAL A 144 0.01 15.85 -19.51
C VAL A 144 -0.54 16.95 -18.58
N ALA A 145 -0.20 16.91 -17.29
CA ALA A 145 -0.62 17.95 -16.35
C ALA A 145 0.04 19.32 -16.64
N GLY A 146 1.29 19.31 -17.12
CA GLY A 146 2.02 20.52 -17.50
C GLY A 146 1.37 21.30 -18.63
N ARG A 147 0.71 20.62 -19.58
CA ARG A 147 -0.05 21.26 -20.67
C ARG A 147 -1.25 22.08 -20.20
N PHE A 148 -1.68 21.89 -18.96
CA PHE A 148 -2.84 22.58 -18.38
C PHE A 148 -2.44 23.57 -17.26
N GLN A 149 -1.19 24.04 -17.24
CA GLN A 149 -0.79 25.12 -16.34
C GLN A 149 -1.51 26.42 -16.74
N ASP A 150 -2.40 26.91 -15.86
CA ASP A 150 -2.81 28.31 -15.91
C ASP A 150 -1.83 29.11 -15.04
N GLU A 151 -1.40 30.28 -15.49
CA GLU A 151 -0.41 31.15 -14.82
C GLU A 151 -0.85 31.71 -13.46
N SER A 152 -2.08 31.48 -13.02
CA SER A 152 -2.63 32.15 -11.82
C SER A 152 -3.43 31.21 -10.93
N ALA A 153 -2.73 30.41 -10.12
CA ALA A 153 -3.30 29.91 -8.87
C ALA A 153 -3.10 30.99 -7.79
N ALA A 154 -3.95 32.02 -7.80
CA ALA A 154 -4.02 32.96 -6.68
C ALA A 154 -4.47 32.20 -5.43
N SER A 155 -3.60 32.14 -4.42
CA SER A 155 -3.83 31.42 -3.18
C SER A 155 -4.80 32.19 -2.28
N SER A 156 -5.95 31.60 -1.97
CA SER A 156 -6.82 32.05 -0.88
C SER A 156 -6.48 31.25 0.38
N ILE A 157 -5.27 31.41 0.89
CA ILE A 157 -4.88 30.76 2.15
C ILE A 157 -5.48 31.58 3.30
N GLU A 158 -6.29 30.94 4.13
CA GLU A 158 -6.51 31.41 5.50
C GLU A 158 -5.13 31.35 6.18
N ALA A 159 -4.49 32.51 6.35
CA ALA A 159 -3.12 32.61 6.84
C ALA A 159 -3.03 31.97 8.23
N VAL A 160 -2.43 30.79 8.31
CA VAL A 160 -2.06 30.20 9.60
C VAL A 160 -0.88 31.02 10.12
N PRO A 161 -0.95 31.57 11.35
CA PRO A 161 0.17 32.29 11.92
C PRO A 161 1.38 31.35 11.96
N VAL A 162 2.51 31.81 11.39
CA VAL A 162 3.76 31.04 11.38
C VAL A 162 4.27 31.02 12.81
N ALA A 163 3.91 29.98 13.54
CA ALA A 163 4.35 29.83 14.92
C ALA A 163 5.87 29.57 14.97
N THR A 164 6.57 30.21 15.90
CA THR A 164 8.00 30.05 16.20
C THR A 164 8.22 29.16 17.42
N HIS A 165 7.31 29.19 18.40
CA HIS A 165 7.43 28.39 19.62
C HIS A 165 6.96 26.93 19.43
N GLY A 166 7.71 25.99 20.01
CA GLY A 166 7.46 24.55 19.86
C GLY A 166 6.09 24.08 20.37
N THR A 167 5.60 24.64 21.49
CA THR A 167 4.29 24.28 22.07
C THR A 167 3.14 24.84 21.25
N THR A 168 3.23 26.09 20.78
CA THR A 168 2.27 26.71 19.85
C THR A 168 2.19 25.91 18.55
N ARG A 169 3.33 25.48 18.01
CA ARG A 169 3.40 24.61 16.82
C ARG A 169 2.72 23.28 17.03
N LEU A 170 3.00 22.59 18.14
CA LEU A 170 2.38 21.30 18.43
C LEU A 170 0.86 21.43 18.55
N TRP A 171 0.39 22.47 19.24
CA TRP A 171 -1.04 22.77 19.36
C TRP A 171 -1.70 23.09 18.01
N ASN A 172 -1.05 23.93 17.20
CA ASN A 172 -1.56 24.26 15.87
C ASN A 172 -1.56 23.03 14.95
N ALA A 173 -0.58 22.13 15.10
CA ALA A 173 -0.51 20.89 14.35
C ALA A 173 -1.62 19.90 14.75
N THR A 174 -1.93 19.77 16.05
CA THR A 174 -3.05 18.92 16.49
C THR A 174 -4.40 19.48 16.05
N ILE A 175 -4.59 20.80 16.08
CA ILE A 175 -5.80 21.45 15.53
C ILE A 175 -5.89 21.22 14.01
N ALA A 176 -4.80 21.44 13.27
CA ALA A 176 -4.75 21.22 11.82
C ALA A 176 -5.07 19.76 11.47
N ALA A 177 -4.42 18.79 12.13
CA ALA A 177 -4.67 17.37 11.93
C ALA A 177 -6.14 17.00 12.20
N GLY A 178 -6.72 17.51 13.30
CA GLY A 178 -8.13 17.33 13.62
C GLY A 178 -9.08 17.91 12.55
N ARG A 179 -8.80 19.10 12.03
CA ARG A 179 -9.61 19.74 10.98
C ARG A 179 -9.49 19.01 9.64
N ILE A 180 -8.30 18.53 9.29
CA ILE A 180 -8.00 17.80 8.06
C ILE A 180 -8.68 16.43 8.06
N VAL A 181 -8.53 15.64 9.14
CA VAL A 181 -9.09 14.28 9.22
C VAL A 181 -10.61 14.24 9.21
N THR A 182 -11.27 15.32 9.66
CA THR A 182 -12.74 15.47 9.65
C THR A 182 -13.24 16.38 8.53
N GLY A 183 -12.36 16.74 7.59
CA GLY A 183 -12.64 17.72 6.54
C GLY A 183 -12.90 17.14 5.17
N TRP A 184 -12.49 17.90 4.15
CA TRP A 184 -12.64 17.56 2.73
C TRP A 184 -12.13 16.14 2.42
N SER A 185 -10.95 15.76 2.93
CA SER A 185 -10.35 14.45 2.65
C SER A 185 -11.22 13.30 3.15
N ALA A 186 -11.88 13.44 4.30
CA ALA A 186 -12.75 12.41 4.86
C ALA A 186 -13.90 12.06 3.92
N VAL A 187 -14.49 13.07 3.29
CA VAL A 187 -15.61 12.91 2.35
C VAL A 187 -15.19 12.07 1.13
N TYR A 188 -14.04 12.38 0.53
CA TYR A 188 -13.57 11.64 -0.65
C TYR A 188 -13.02 10.26 -0.33
N ILE A 189 -12.44 10.08 0.87
CA ILE A 189 -12.05 8.74 1.36
C ILE A 189 -13.31 7.88 1.52
N MET A 190 -14.35 8.38 2.21
CA MET A 190 -15.62 7.66 2.37
C MET A 190 -16.32 7.40 1.03
N LEU A 191 -16.32 8.37 0.13
CA LEU A 191 -16.86 8.18 -1.22
C LEU A 191 -16.09 7.09 -1.98
N GLY A 192 -14.76 7.08 -1.88
CA GLY A 192 -13.91 6.08 -2.51
C GLY A 192 -14.14 4.67 -1.96
N THR A 193 -14.29 4.51 -0.64
CA THR A 193 -14.55 3.20 -0.03
C THR A 193 -15.93 2.67 -0.39
N VAL A 194 -16.95 3.54 -0.45
CA VAL A 194 -18.30 3.17 -0.90
C VAL A 194 -18.29 2.74 -2.37
N ILE A 195 -17.64 3.51 -3.26
CA ILE A 195 -17.51 3.13 -4.68
C ILE A 195 -16.78 1.80 -4.83
N ALA A 196 -15.70 1.59 -4.08
CA ALA A 196 -14.97 0.32 -4.10
C ALA A 196 -15.85 -0.84 -3.64
N GLY A 197 -16.61 -0.70 -2.55
CA GLY A 197 -17.55 -1.71 -2.08
C GLY A 197 -18.66 -2.02 -3.08
N MET A 198 -19.22 -1.00 -3.74
CA MET A 198 -20.22 -1.18 -4.80
C MET A 198 -19.65 -1.97 -5.99
N VAL A 199 -18.45 -1.60 -6.44
CA VAL A 199 -17.79 -2.24 -7.60
C VAL A 199 -17.40 -3.67 -7.27
N ILE A 200 -16.73 -3.91 -6.14
CA ILE A 200 -16.30 -5.26 -5.72
C ILE A 200 -17.50 -6.19 -5.51
N GLY A 201 -18.58 -5.69 -4.92
CA GLY A 201 -19.82 -6.48 -4.76
C GLY A 201 -20.41 -6.96 -6.09
N MET A 202 -20.16 -6.25 -7.19
CA MET A 202 -20.63 -6.64 -8.53
C MET A 202 -19.70 -7.65 -9.22
N ILE A 203 -18.49 -7.87 -8.71
CA ILE A 203 -17.52 -8.77 -9.32
C ILE A 203 -17.66 -10.15 -8.67
N PRO A 204 -18.04 -11.21 -9.42
CA PRO A 204 -18.14 -12.55 -8.86
C PRO A 204 -16.81 -13.04 -8.31
N SER A 205 -16.89 -13.91 -7.29
CA SER A 205 -15.74 -14.65 -6.78
C SER A 205 -15.04 -15.42 -7.91
N GLY A 206 -13.70 -15.45 -7.89
CA GLY A 206 -12.90 -16.12 -8.92
C GLY A 206 -12.85 -15.43 -10.29
N ALA A 207 -13.57 -14.31 -10.50
CA ALA A 207 -13.57 -13.63 -11.80
C ALA A 207 -12.15 -13.16 -12.22
N PHE A 208 -11.34 -12.71 -11.27
CA PHE A 208 -9.99 -12.24 -11.56
C PHE A 208 -9.02 -13.35 -12.00
N GLU A 209 -9.25 -14.60 -11.59
CA GLU A 209 -8.47 -15.75 -12.07
C GLU A 209 -8.67 -15.94 -13.58
N GLN A 210 -9.92 -15.93 -14.04
CA GLN A 210 -10.25 -16.00 -15.46
C GLN A 210 -9.80 -14.75 -16.24
N ILE A 211 -9.81 -13.58 -15.60
CA ILE A 211 -9.33 -12.34 -16.24
C ILE A 211 -7.82 -12.39 -16.43
N PHE A 212 -7.10 -12.95 -15.46
CA PHE A 212 -5.65 -13.00 -15.44
C PHE A 212 -5.08 -14.26 -16.11
N SER A 213 -5.95 -15.22 -16.49
CA SER A 213 -5.55 -16.40 -17.27
C SER A 213 -4.73 -16.00 -18.50
N TYR A 214 -3.66 -16.76 -18.75
CA TYR A 214 -2.72 -16.53 -19.83
C TYR A 214 -3.36 -16.62 -21.23
N GLN A 215 -4.55 -17.24 -21.34
CA GLN A 215 -5.27 -17.34 -22.61
C GLN A 215 -6.09 -16.08 -22.91
N ASN A 216 -6.35 -15.25 -21.91
CA ASN A 216 -7.24 -14.10 -22.03
C ASN A 216 -6.47 -12.84 -22.44
N VAL A 217 -6.27 -12.66 -23.76
CA VAL A 217 -5.62 -11.47 -24.34
C VAL A 217 -6.33 -10.16 -23.98
N SER A 218 -7.64 -10.19 -23.70
CA SER A 218 -8.39 -9.01 -23.24
C SER A 218 -8.26 -8.73 -21.74
N GLY A 219 -7.49 -9.55 -21.01
CA GLY A 219 -7.26 -9.47 -19.57
C GLY A 219 -6.91 -8.06 -19.09
N PRO A 220 -5.86 -7.41 -19.62
CA PRO A 220 -5.46 -6.09 -19.17
C PRO A 220 -6.56 -5.03 -19.25
N LEU A 221 -7.37 -5.01 -20.33
CA LEU A 221 -8.46 -4.06 -20.49
C LEU A 221 -9.59 -4.31 -19.48
N LYS A 222 -9.94 -5.59 -19.24
CA LYS A 222 -10.91 -5.97 -18.22
C LYS A 222 -10.42 -5.60 -16.83
N THR A 223 -9.14 -5.82 -16.54
CA THR A 223 -8.50 -5.40 -15.30
C THR A 223 -8.64 -3.89 -15.13
N MET A 224 -8.26 -3.07 -16.11
CA MET A 224 -8.39 -1.60 -16.02
C MET A 224 -9.83 -1.15 -15.73
N ALA A 225 -10.80 -1.75 -16.42
CA ALA A 225 -12.21 -1.39 -16.28
C ALA A 225 -12.75 -1.72 -14.87
N LEU A 226 -12.37 -2.87 -14.32
CA LEU A 226 -12.84 -3.34 -13.01
C LEU A 226 -12.04 -2.74 -11.86
N THR A 227 -10.74 -2.49 -12.04
CA THR A 227 -9.84 -2.03 -10.97
C THR A 227 -9.77 -0.52 -10.85
N GLY A 228 -9.96 0.22 -11.94
CA GLY A 228 -9.88 1.70 -11.93
C GLY A 228 -10.84 2.39 -10.96
N PRO A 229 -12.12 1.96 -10.86
CA PRO A 229 -13.07 2.55 -9.92
C PRO A 229 -12.86 2.13 -8.46
N GLN A 230 -12.35 0.91 -8.22
CA GLN A 230 -12.05 0.43 -6.88
C GLN A 230 -10.71 0.98 -6.39
N ILE A 231 -10.47 0.91 -5.08
CA ILE A 231 -9.15 1.16 -4.51
C ILE A 231 -8.46 -0.17 -4.29
N VAL A 232 -7.25 -0.30 -4.82
CA VAL A 232 -6.35 -1.41 -4.53
C VAL A 232 -5.30 -0.89 -3.57
N THR A 233 -5.39 -1.30 -2.31
CA THR A 233 -4.41 -0.92 -1.28
C THR A 233 -3.05 -1.54 -1.59
N PRO A 234 -1.93 -0.99 -1.07
CA PRO A 234 -0.61 -1.59 -1.27
C PRO A 234 -0.55 -3.07 -0.90
N ILE A 235 -1.28 -3.49 0.14
CA ILE A 235 -1.36 -4.88 0.60
C ILE A 235 -2.16 -5.75 -0.39
N THR A 236 -3.32 -5.26 -0.82
CA THR A 236 -4.13 -5.95 -1.84
C THR A 236 -3.33 -6.12 -3.14
N PHE A 237 -2.60 -5.08 -3.54
CA PHE A 237 -1.75 -5.09 -4.73
C PHE A 237 -0.62 -6.11 -4.63
N THR A 238 0.08 -6.17 -3.50
CA THR A 238 1.18 -7.12 -3.29
C THR A 238 0.68 -8.56 -3.24
N MET A 239 -0.47 -8.82 -2.59
CA MET A 239 -1.11 -10.15 -2.61
C MET A 239 -1.50 -10.56 -4.02
N ALA A 240 -2.12 -9.66 -4.79
CA ALA A 240 -2.51 -9.95 -6.16
C ALA A 240 -1.30 -10.24 -7.06
N ILE A 241 -0.22 -9.48 -6.93
CA ILE A 241 1.00 -9.74 -7.69
C ILE A 241 1.68 -11.03 -7.26
N SER A 242 1.71 -11.33 -5.95
CA SER A 242 2.23 -12.59 -5.43
C SER A 242 1.51 -13.77 -6.08
N ALA A 243 0.17 -13.73 -6.11
CA ALA A 243 -0.64 -14.73 -6.78
C ALA A 243 -0.30 -14.84 -8.27
N ILE A 244 -0.25 -13.71 -8.99
CA ILE A 244 0.11 -13.68 -10.42
C ILE A 244 1.45 -14.36 -10.68
N HIS A 245 2.45 -14.12 -9.83
CA HIS A 245 3.77 -14.71 -9.99
C HIS A 245 3.77 -16.22 -9.71
N HIS A 246 3.15 -16.64 -8.62
CA HIS A 246 3.16 -18.04 -8.18
C HIS A 246 2.36 -18.98 -9.06
N THR A 247 1.26 -18.52 -9.66
CA THR A 247 0.41 -19.34 -10.55
C THR A 247 0.61 -19.02 -12.02
N HIS A 248 1.68 -18.30 -12.36
CA HIS A 248 2.06 -18.02 -13.75
C HIS A 248 0.95 -17.32 -14.56
N LEU A 249 0.14 -16.48 -13.91
CA LEU A 249 -0.88 -15.69 -14.57
C LEU A 249 -0.26 -14.56 -15.42
N ALA A 250 -1.08 -13.91 -16.25
CA ALA A 250 -0.65 -12.86 -17.15
C ALA A 250 -0.09 -11.63 -16.40
N PHE A 251 1.24 -11.52 -16.36
CA PHE A 251 1.95 -10.39 -15.72
C PHE A 251 1.53 -9.02 -16.28
N ALA A 252 1.11 -8.95 -17.55
CA ALA A 252 0.55 -7.75 -18.16
C ALA A 252 -0.64 -7.15 -17.37
N CYS A 253 -1.48 -7.98 -16.75
CA CYS A 253 -2.60 -7.53 -15.92
C CYS A 253 -2.12 -6.82 -14.65
N ALA A 254 -0.93 -7.14 -14.14
CA ALA A 254 -0.36 -6.50 -12.97
C ALA A 254 0.00 -5.02 -13.24
N ILE A 255 0.44 -4.69 -14.46
CA ILE A 255 0.71 -3.30 -14.88
C ILE A 255 -0.58 -2.48 -14.93
N ALA A 256 -1.65 -3.07 -15.47
CA ALA A 256 -2.99 -2.49 -15.43
C ALA A 256 -3.45 -2.25 -13.99
N LEU A 257 -3.31 -3.26 -13.13
CA LEU A 257 -3.68 -3.19 -11.72
C LEU A 257 -2.88 -2.11 -10.97
N GLN A 258 -1.57 -2.00 -11.22
CA GLN A 258 -0.70 -0.98 -10.63
C GLN A 258 -1.20 0.42 -10.99
N LEU A 259 -1.33 0.70 -12.29
CA LEU A 259 -1.60 2.05 -12.76
C LEU A 259 -3.04 2.49 -12.48
N LEU A 260 -4.03 1.59 -12.60
CA LEU A 260 -5.44 1.96 -12.43
C LEU A 260 -5.97 1.63 -11.04
N GLY A 261 -5.56 0.52 -10.42
CA GLY A 261 -6.06 0.14 -9.10
C GLY A 261 -5.36 0.86 -7.94
N VAL A 262 -4.04 1.10 -8.05
CA VAL A 262 -3.26 1.71 -6.96
C VAL A 262 -3.21 3.23 -7.06
N ALA A 263 -3.03 3.80 -8.26
CA ALA A 263 -2.97 5.26 -8.42
C ALA A 263 -4.36 5.92 -8.52
N TRP A 264 -5.29 5.27 -9.22
CA TRP A 264 -6.66 5.77 -9.37
C TRP A 264 -7.60 5.01 -8.44
N CYS A 265 -8.63 5.71 -7.97
CA CYS A 265 -9.81 5.11 -7.37
C CYS A 265 -10.97 6.11 -7.54
N GLY A 266 -12.21 5.66 -7.35
CA GLY A 266 -13.38 6.55 -7.48
C GLY A 266 -13.27 7.81 -6.61
N GLY A 267 -12.83 7.66 -5.37
CA GLY A 267 -12.65 8.79 -4.43
C GLY A 267 -11.62 9.81 -4.91
N THR A 268 -10.45 9.35 -5.38
CA THR A 268 -9.40 10.24 -5.90
C THR A 268 -9.80 10.90 -7.21
N LEU A 269 -10.54 10.19 -8.08
CA LEU A 269 -11.07 10.74 -9.32
C LEU A 269 -12.02 11.92 -9.06
N PHE A 270 -12.98 11.75 -8.13
CA PHE A 270 -13.91 12.82 -7.78
C PHE A 270 -13.20 13.99 -7.07
N ALA A 271 -12.30 13.68 -6.14
CA ALA A 271 -11.46 14.69 -5.50
C ALA A 271 -10.67 15.52 -6.53
N MET A 272 -10.03 14.85 -7.49
CA MET A 272 -9.25 15.48 -8.54
C MET A 272 -10.10 16.37 -9.44
N ARG A 273 -11.31 15.91 -9.79
CA ARG A 273 -12.28 16.71 -10.53
C ARG A 273 -12.64 18.01 -9.79
N THR A 274 -12.75 17.97 -8.46
CA THR A 274 -13.09 19.18 -7.69
C THR A 274 -11.95 20.19 -7.58
N ILE A 275 -10.70 19.71 -7.56
CA ILE A 275 -9.52 20.58 -7.47
C ILE A 275 -9.11 21.14 -8.85
N TRP A 276 -9.16 20.34 -9.91
CA TRP A 276 -8.63 20.72 -11.24
C TRP A 276 -9.68 20.93 -12.34
N GLY A 277 -10.93 20.55 -12.09
CA GLY A 277 -11.98 20.55 -13.11
C GLY A 277 -12.01 19.25 -13.92
N SER A 278 -13.15 18.98 -14.55
CA SER A 278 -13.41 17.70 -15.25
C SER A 278 -12.51 17.47 -16.45
N GLN A 279 -12.23 18.50 -17.25
CA GLN A 279 -11.46 18.36 -18.50
C GLN A 279 -10.05 17.80 -18.24
N ARG A 280 -9.36 18.33 -17.22
CA ARG A 280 -8.00 17.92 -16.86
C ARG A 280 -7.95 16.53 -16.27
N THR A 281 -8.90 16.23 -15.38
CA THR A 281 -9.04 14.89 -14.80
C THR A 281 -9.30 13.84 -15.88
N ILE A 282 -10.19 14.13 -16.84
CA ILE A 282 -10.47 13.24 -17.97
C ILE A 282 -9.23 13.08 -18.85
N ALA A 283 -8.50 14.15 -19.15
CA ALA A 283 -7.28 14.07 -19.95
C ALA A 283 -6.21 13.19 -19.29
N LEU A 284 -6.00 13.33 -17.97
CA LEU A 284 -5.06 12.49 -17.21
C LEU A 284 -5.54 11.03 -17.14
N LEU A 285 -6.83 10.80 -16.95
CA LEU A 285 -7.40 9.45 -16.93
C LEU A 285 -7.23 8.76 -18.30
N LEU A 286 -7.57 9.46 -19.40
CA LEU A 286 -7.39 8.94 -20.75
C LEU A 286 -5.92 8.66 -21.08
N ALA A 287 -5.02 9.57 -20.70
CA ALA A 287 -3.58 9.35 -20.86
C ALA A 287 -3.11 8.12 -20.07
N THR A 288 -3.61 7.94 -18.84
CA THR A 288 -3.30 6.77 -18.02
C THR A 288 -3.83 5.49 -18.65
N LEU A 289 -5.07 5.48 -19.15
CA LEU A 289 -5.67 4.31 -19.81
C LEU A 289 -4.87 3.91 -21.06
N ILE A 290 -4.54 4.87 -21.92
CA ILE A 290 -3.75 4.61 -23.14
C ILE A 290 -2.36 4.09 -22.77
N PHE A 291 -1.69 4.73 -21.81
CA PHE A 291 -0.36 4.32 -21.37
C PHE A 291 -0.36 2.93 -20.73
N SER A 292 -1.33 2.66 -19.85
CA SER A 292 -1.50 1.38 -19.18
C SER A 292 -1.80 0.27 -20.19
N ALA A 293 -2.68 0.50 -21.17
CA ALA A 293 -2.94 -0.43 -22.27
C ALA A 293 -1.66 -0.70 -23.08
N THR A 294 -0.96 0.34 -23.48
CA THR A 294 0.25 0.24 -24.30
C THR A 294 1.34 -0.58 -23.59
N LEU A 295 1.61 -0.30 -22.31
CA LEU A 295 2.61 -1.02 -21.54
C LEU A 295 2.17 -2.45 -21.20
N SER A 296 0.91 -2.68 -20.87
CA SER A 296 0.41 -4.01 -20.56
C SER A 296 0.50 -4.92 -21.79
N TYR A 297 0.04 -4.45 -22.95
CA TYR A 297 0.14 -5.22 -24.20
C TYR A 297 1.58 -5.34 -24.71
N GLY A 298 2.42 -4.31 -24.55
CA GLY A 298 3.85 -4.41 -24.84
C GLY A 298 4.56 -5.43 -23.95
N THR A 299 4.16 -5.53 -22.68
CA THR A 299 4.68 -6.54 -21.76
C THR A 299 4.23 -7.95 -22.17
N TYR A 300 2.99 -8.09 -22.65
CA TYR A 300 2.47 -9.35 -23.18
C TYR A 300 3.29 -9.88 -24.36
N THR A 301 3.84 -9.00 -25.21
CA THR A 301 4.67 -9.41 -26.35
C THR A 301 6.12 -9.69 -25.96
N VAL A 302 6.69 -8.91 -25.03
CA VAL A 302 8.08 -9.09 -24.59
C VAL A 302 8.22 -10.28 -23.62
N PHE A 303 7.23 -10.47 -22.75
CA PHE A 303 7.19 -11.50 -21.73
C PHE A 303 5.90 -12.32 -21.88
N PRO A 304 5.82 -13.19 -22.91
CA PRO A 304 4.63 -14.00 -23.11
C PRO A 304 4.39 -14.86 -21.86
N PRO A 305 3.13 -14.96 -21.39
CA PRO A 305 2.83 -15.73 -20.20
C PRO A 305 3.11 -17.21 -20.44
N SER A 306 3.74 -17.87 -19.46
CA SER A 306 3.94 -19.32 -19.48
C SER A 306 2.61 -20.02 -19.20
N VAL A 307 2.46 -21.27 -19.67
CA VAL A 307 1.31 -22.11 -19.32
C VAL A 307 1.33 -22.32 -17.80
N GLY A 308 0.39 -21.67 -17.11
CA GLY A 308 0.16 -21.85 -15.68
C GLY A 308 -0.92 -22.89 -15.43
N GLU A 309 -0.84 -23.58 -14.29
CA GLU A 309 -1.97 -24.33 -13.76
C GLU A 309 -2.96 -23.31 -13.19
N GLU A 310 -4.18 -23.29 -13.73
CA GLU A 310 -5.32 -22.52 -13.19
C GLU A 310 -5.75 -23.18 -11.87
N GLU A 311 -4.92 -23.06 -10.83
CA GLU A 311 -5.28 -23.43 -9.46
C GLU A 311 -5.90 -22.23 -8.74
N GLU A 312 -6.84 -22.52 -7.84
CA GLU A 312 -7.58 -21.54 -7.03
C GLU A 312 -6.61 -20.59 -6.30
N THR A 313 -6.51 -19.36 -6.80
CA THR A 313 -5.64 -18.33 -6.21
C THR A 313 -6.42 -17.45 -5.25
N HIS A 314 -6.40 -17.82 -3.97
CA HIS A 314 -7.00 -16.99 -2.91
C HIS A 314 -6.45 -15.56 -2.84
N GLY A 315 -5.26 -15.29 -3.40
CA GLY A 315 -4.67 -13.95 -3.43
C GLY A 315 -5.44 -12.94 -4.28
N LEU A 316 -6.26 -13.39 -5.24
CA LEU A 316 -7.09 -12.51 -6.09
C LEU A 316 -8.51 -12.29 -5.53
N ASP A 317 -8.92 -13.09 -4.53
CA ASP A 317 -10.27 -13.02 -3.94
C ASP A 317 -10.58 -11.65 -3.33
N THR A 318 -9.55 -10.92 -2.91
CA THR A 318 -9.70 -9.58 -2.33
C THR A 318 -10.17 -8.53 -3.34
N LEU A 319 -9.97 -8.78 -4.64
CA LEU A 319 -10.42 -7.89 -5.74
C LEU A 319 -11.87 -8.15 -6.14
N ALA A 320 -12.50 -9.22 -5.62
CA ALA A 320 -13.84 -9.66 -5.96
C ALA A 320 -14.72 -9.87 -4.72
N LYS A 321 -15.99 -10.24 -4.96
CA LYS A 321 -16.92 -10.66 -3.91
C LYS A 321 -16.38 -11.90 -3.17
N PRO A 322 -16.42 -11.95 -1.83
CA PRO A 322 -16.06 -13.15 -1.08
C PRO A 322 -17.05 -14.29 -1.31
N TYR A 323 -16.59 -15.54 -1.23
CA TYR A 323 -17.39 -16.76 -1.47
C TYR A 323 -18.57 -16.96 -0.50
N HIS A 324 -18.52 -16.35 0.69
CA HIS A 324 -19.50 -16.53 1.76
C HIS A 324 -20.03 -15.18 2.27
N ALA A 325 -20.77 -14.48 1.41
CA ALA A 325 -21.23 -13.11 1.65
C ALA A 325 -22.69 -13.04 2.18
N THR A 326 -23.15 -13.96 3.01
CA THR A 326 -24.50 -13.87 3.60
C THR A 326 -24.48 -13.11 4.93
N PHE A 327 -25.59 -12.49 5.34
CA PHE A 327 -25.67 -11.80 6.63
C PHE A 327 -25.40 -12.75 7.80
N SER A 328 -25.82 -14.02 7.70
CA SER A 328 -25.52 -15.06 8.68
C SER A 328 -24.03 -15.32 8.84
N GLN A 329 -23.24 -15.12 7.79
CA GLN A 329 -21.80 -15.35 7.76
C GLN A 329 -20.99 -14.06 7.84
N PHE A 330 -21.63 -12.91 8.11
CA PHE A 330 -20.97 -11.60 8.10
C PHE A 330 -19.72 -11.56 8.98
N ASN A 331 -19.80 -12.06 10.22
CA ASN A 331 -18.64 -12.09 11.13
C ASN A 331 -17.51 -12.98 10.59
N MET A 332 -17.84 -14.14 10.02
CA MET A 332 -16.84 -15.04 9.42
C MET A 332 -16.17 -14.38 8.21
N ALA A 333 -16.96 -13.76 7.33
CA ALA A 333 -16.44 -13.06 6.15
C ALA A 333 -15.60 -11.84 6.55
N ARG A 334 -16.02 -11.07 7.57
CA ARG A 334 -15.22 -9.99 8.16
C ARG A 334 -13.90 -10.52 8.71
N ASP A 335 -13.94 -11.56 9.53
CA ASP A 335 -12.75 -12.11 10.17
C ASP A 335 -11.80 -12.73 9.14
N GLN A 336 -12.32 -13.33 8.07
CA GLN A 336 -11.52 -13.81 6.94
C GLN A 336 -10.83 -12.66 6.18
N GLN A 337 -11.56 -11.57 5.90
CA GLN A 337 -11.01 -10.41 5.19
C GLN A 337 -10.04 -9.60 6.05
N LEU A 338 -10.23 -9.60 7.38
CA LEU A 338 -9.34 -8.93 8.33
C LEU A 338 -8.24 -9.84 8.87
N LYS A 339 -8.16 -11.11 8.45
CA LYS A 339 -7.15 -12.07 8.93
C LYS A 339 -5.71 -11.60 8.67
N HIS A 340 -5.52 -10.79 7.62
CA HIS A 340 -4.23 -10.20 7.24
C HIS A 340 -4.00 -8.81 7.86
N THR A 341 -4.81 -8.39 8.84
CA THR A 341 -4.63 -7.11 9.52
C THR A 341 -3.43 -7.21 10.47
N ASP A 342 -2.33 -6.57 10.11
CA ASP A 342 -1.16 -6.47 10.97
C ASP A 342 -1.41 -5.53 12.17
N VAL A 343 -0.62 -5.70 13.23
CA VAL A 343 -0.64 -4.85 14.44
C VAL A 343 -0.54 -3.36 14.09
N ILE A 344 0.20 -3.02 13.05
CA ILE A 344 0.38 -1.63 12.58
C ILE A 344 -0.92 -1.06 12.01
N MET A 345 -1.72 -1.86 11.30
CA MET A 345 -3.02 -1.43 10.79
C MET A 345 -4.03 -1.25 11.94
N LEU A 346 -3.97 -2.12 12.95
CA LEU A 346 -4.80 -1.98 14.14
C LEU A 346 -4.41 -0.74 14.95
N ALA A 347 -3.12 -0.48 15.14
CA ALA A 347 -2.63 0.73 15.79
C ALA A 347 -3.00 1.98 14.97
N GLY A 348 -2.78 1.95 13.66
CA GLY A 348 -3.11 3.03 12.74
C GLY A 348 -4.60 3.37 12.75
N SER A 349 -5.48 2.37 12.72
CA SER A 349 -6.93 2.56 12.82
C SER A 349 -7.35 3.12 14.19
N THR A 350 -6.77 2.61 15.28
CA THR A 350 -7.04 3.13 16.63
C THR A 350 -6.64 4.61 16.76
N PHE A 351 -5.42 4.97 16.33
CA PHE A 351 -4.96 6.36 16.34
C PHE A 351 -5.78 7.25 15.40
N LEU A 352 -6.19 6.74 14.24
CA LEU A 352 -7.04 7.47 13.31
C LEU A 352 -8.42 7.76 13.91
N VAL A 353 -9.03 6.81 14.62
CA VAL A 353 -10.30 7.01 15.34
C VAL A 353 -10.15 8.07 16.44
N ILE A 354 -9.08 8.00 17.24
CA ILE A 354 -8.78 9.01 18.27
C ILE A 354 -8.63 10.39 17.61
N LEU A 355 -7.91 10.48 16.50
CA LEU A 355 -7.71 11.73 15.77
C LEU A 355 -9.01 12.27 15.16
N MET A 356 -9.89 11.40 14.67
CA MET A 356 -11.22 11.76 14.19
C MET A 356 -12.10 12.30 15.32
N LEU A 357 -12.14 11.64 16.47
CA LEU A 357 -12.84 12.14 17.66
C LEU A 357 -12.30 13.50 18.10
N TRP A 358 -10.98 13.66 18.11
CA TRP A 358 -10.34 14.95 18.35
C TRP A 358 -10.77 16.01 17.32
N GLY A 359 -10.81 15.67 16.03
CA GLY A 359 -11.28 16.57 14.98
C GLY A 359 -12.74 17.00 15.16
N VAL A 360 -13.61 16.10 15.65
CA VAL A 360 -14.99 16.45 16.01
C VAL A 360 -15.00 17.44 17.17
N VAL A 361 -14.19 17.22 18.22
CA VAL A 361 -14.06 18.16 19.35
C VAL A 361 -13.55 19.53 18.88
N VAL A 362 -12.51 19.58 18.03
CA VAL A 362 -11.95 20.81 17.47
C VAL A 362 -13.02 21.61 16.71
N ARG A 363 -13.84 20.93 15.89
CA ARG A 363 -14.94 21.58 15.14
C ARG A 363 -16.07 22.02 16.05
N TRP A 364 -16.44 21.18 17.02
CA TRP A 364 -17.55 21.46 17.94
C TRP A 364 -17.24 22.63 18.87
N GLN A 365 -16.05 22.64 19.48
CA GLN A 365 -15.58 23.71 20.36
C GLN A 365 -15.03 24.93 19.58
N ARG A 366 -14.96 24.85 18.25
CA ARG A 366 -14.41 25.89 17.37
C ARG A 366 -13.00 26.33 17.80
N LEU A 367 -12.15 25.38 18.19
CA LEU A 367 -10.79 25.67 18.63
C LEU A 367 -10.02 26.41 17.53
N SER A 368 -9.47 27.58 17.86
CA SER A 368 -8.69 28.42 16.96
C SER A 368 -7.20 28.10 17.06
N PHE A 369 -6.46 28.43 15.99
CA PHE A 369 -5.01 28.42 16.05
C PHE A 369 -4.53 29.40 17.13
N ARG A 370 -3.47 29.00 17.83
CA ARG A 370 -2.81 29.83 18.82
C ARG A 370 -1.75 30.66 18.12
N GLU A 371 -1.75 31.96 18.40
CA GLU A 371 -0.66 32.85 18.01
C GLU A 371 0.49 32.71 19.01
N ASP A 372 1.71 33.00 18.57
CA ASP A 372 2.82 33.09 19.51
C ASP A 372 2.56 34.23 20.50
N PRO A 373 2.94 34.07 21.77
CA PRO A 373 3.00 35.22 22.67
C PRO A 373 3.83 36.32 22.01
N GLU A 374 3.30 37.55 21.98
CA GLU A 374 4.08 38.71 21.54
C GLU A 374 5.41 38.70 22.30
N PRO A 375 6.55 38.97 21.63
CA PRO A 375 7.83 39.06 22.31
C PRO A 375 7.73 40.22 23.29
N THR A 376 7.45 39.91 24.56
CA THR A 376 7.54 40.88 25.64
C THR A 376 8.95 41.43 25.63
N ASN A 377 9.06 42.75 25.40
CA ASN A 377 10.32 43.48 25.38
C ASN A 377 11.21 43.02 26.55
N GLU A 378 12.41 42.54 26.23
CA GLU A 378 13.58 42.43 27.10
C GLU A 378 13.37 41.74 28.47
N VAL A 379 12.98 40.47 28.46
CA VAL A 379 13.61 39.55 29.42
C VAL A 379 14.56 38.71 28.59
N GLU A 380 15.87 38.91 28.76
CA GLU A 380 16.90 37.97 28.32
C GLU A 380 16.55 36.61 28.93
N ALA A 381 15.71 35.85 28.24
CA ALA A 381 15.42 34.49 28.60
C ALA A 381 16.77 33.79 28.55
N THR A 382 17.24 33.35 29.73
CA THR A 382 18.48 32.59 29.84
C THR A 382 18.45 31.52 28.75
N PRO A 383 19.49 31.44 27.89
CA PRO A 383 19.48 30.54 26.73
C PRO A 383 19.34 29.11 27.22
N SER A 384 18.09 28.66 27.29
CA SER A 384 17.76 27.30 27.66
C SER A 384 18.23 26.44 26.49
N ARG A 385 19.15 25.51 26.77
CA ARG A 385 19.60 24.52 25.78
C ARG A 385 18.44 23.75 25.12
N TRP A 386 17.26 23.79 25.73
CA TRP A 386 16.05 23.08 25.29
C TRP A 386 15.07 23.96 24.50
N ASN A 387 15.25 25.28 24.46
CA ASN A 387 14.34 26.20 23.75
C ASN A 387 15.07 26.90 22.60
N VAL A 388 15.58 26.11 21.65
CA VAL A 388 16.24 26.62 20.45
C VAL A 388 15.19 26.94 19.40
N GLU A 389 15.17 28.19 18.93
CA GLU A 389 14.35 28.59 17.80
C GLU A 389 14.82 27.89 16.52
N LEU A 390 14.10 26.84 16.13
CA LEU A 390 14.36 26.14 14.88
C LEU A 390 13.76 26.91 13.71
N THR A 391 14.56 27.09 12.66
CA THR A 391 14.09 27.64 11.40
C THR A 391 13.06 26.70 10.75
N PRO A 392 12.09 27.22 9.98
CA PRO A 392 11.11 26.39 9.27
C PRO A 392 11.74 25.27 8.43
N GLY A 393 12.90 25.53 7.81
CA GLY A 393 13.65 24.54 7.04
C GLY A 393 14.21 23.40 7.88
N GLN A 394 14.76 23.69 9.07
CA GLN A 394 15.27 22.67 9.99
C GLN A 394 14.16 21.74 10.49
N ILE A 395 12.95 22.28 10.69
CA ILE A 395 11.80 21.50 11.15
C ILE A 395 11.24 20.65 10.02
N GLY A 396 11.12 21.21 8.82
CA GLY A 396 10.73 20.43 7.63
C GLY A 396 11.69 19.26 7.42
N LEU A 397 12.99 19.51 7.53
CA LEU A 397 14.01 18.46 7.45
C LEU A 397 13.90 17.45 8.61
N ALA A 398 13.69 17.91 9.85
CA ALA A 398 13.52 17.04 11.01
C ALA A 398 12.26 16.18 10.89
N MET A 399 11.16 16.72 10.38
CA MET A 399 9.90 16.00 10.20
C MET A 399 10.03 14.94 9.10
N VAL A 400 10.62 15.29 7.95
CA VAL A 400 10.94 14.31 6.90
C VAL A 400 11.91 13.26 7.42
N GLY A 401 12.93 13.67 8.18
CA GLY A 401 13.87 12.77 8.84
C GLY A 401 13.20 11.82 9.82
N MET A 402 12.25 12.30 10.62
CA MET A 402 11.46 11.48 11.56
C MET A 402 10.50 10.53 10.84
N ILE A 403 9.88 10.96 9.74
CA ILE A 403 9.04 10.08 8.91
C ILE A 403 9.89 9.02 8.24
N ALA A 404 11.05 9.38 7.69
CA ALA A 404 11.98 8.44 7.09
C ALA A 404 12.53 7.46 8.13
N LEU A 405 12.98 7.95 9.28
CA LEU A 405 13.45 7.13 10.40
C LEU A 405 12.34 6.22 10.93
N GLY A 406 11.14 6.76 11.14
CA GLY A 406 9.97 6.00 11.56
C GLY A 406 9.59 4.92 10.55
N SER A 407 9.69 5.23 9.25
CA SER A 407 9.49 4.25 8.18
C SER A 407 10.56 3.15 8.24
N VAL A 408 11.84 3.51 8.40
CA VAL A 408 12.93 2.53 8.55
C VAL A 408 12.74 1.68 9.81
N MET A 409 12.38 2.26 10.95
CA MET A 409 12.10 1.52 12.19
C MET A 409 10.92 0.59 12.02
N LEU A 410 9.86 1.04 11.34
CA LEU A 410 8.69 0.23 11.02
C LEU A 410 9.10 -0.99 10.17
N LEU A 411 9.96 -0.78 9.18
CA LEU A 411 10.49 -1.84 8.34
C LEU A 411 11.34 -2.83 9.13
N TYR A 412 12.19 -2.35 10.05
CA TYR A 412 12.96 -3.21 10.95
C TYR A 412 12.05 -4.02 11.90
N SER A 413 10.91 -3.45 12.32
CA SER A 413 9.93 -4.15 13.14
C SER A 413 9.11 -5.17 12.35
N LEU A 414 8.82 -4.90 11.08
CA LEU A 414 8.05 -5.78 10.19
C LEU A 414 8.88 -6.96 9.68
N PHE A 415 10.17 -6.73 9.45
CA PHE A 415 11.09 -7.71 8.91
C PHE A 415 12.16 -8.05 9.97
N PRO A 416 11.87 -9.05 10.83
CA PRO A 416 12.77 -9.45 11.91
C PRO A 416 14.13 -9.89 11.37
N SER A 417 15.11 -10.03 12.27
CA SER A 417 16.42 -10.54 11.86
C SER A 417 16.30 -11.97 11.33
N VAL A 418 17.33 -12.44 10.63
CA VAL A 418 17.40 -13.82 10.14
C VAL A 418 17.25 -14.79 11.31
N ASP A 419 17.92 -14.54 12.43
CA ASP A 419 17.87 -15.38 13.63
C ASP A 419 16.48 -15.37 14.28
N GLU A 420 15.85 -14.20 14.41
CA GLU A 420 14.49 -14.07 14.92
C GLU A 420 13.47 -14.78 14.01
N SER A 421 13.66 -14.69 12.69
CA SER A 421 12.82 -15.38 11.70
C SER A 421 12.97 -16.90 11.84
N PHE A 422 14.20 -17.41 12.02
CA PHE A 422 14.42 -18.83 12.30
C PHE A 422 13.86 -19.26 13.66
N ALA A 423 13.92 -18.43 14.69
CA ALA A 423 13.30 -18.70 15.98
C ALA A 423 11.77 -18.77 15.88
N GLN A 424 11.15 -17.91 15.08
CA GLN A 424 9.71 -17.97 14.78
C GLN A 424 9.36 -19.22 13.97
N MET A 425 10.11 -19.49 12.90
CA MET A 425 9.91 -20.69 12.08
C MET A 425 10.09 -21.97 12.90
N GLN A 426 11.02 -22.02 13.86
CA GLN A 426 11.22 -23.19 14.72
C GLN A 426 9.99 -23.52 15.57
N LYS A 427 9.23 -22.49 16.01
CA LYS A 427 7.96 -22.70 16.73
C LYS A 427 6.89 -23.28 15.80
N ILE A 428 6.80 -22.75 14.59
CA ILE A 428 5.78 -23.15 13.60
C ILE A 428 6.11 -24.52 12.99
N SER A 429 7.39 -24.83 12.79
CA SER A 429 7.85 -26.03 12.09
C SER A 429 7.50 -27.30 12.84
N ALA A 430 7.58 -27.30 14.17
CA ALA A 430 7.16 -28.41 15.01
C ALA A 430 5.66 -28.70 14.83
N ASP A 431 4.80 -27.68 14.91
CA ASP A 431 3.36 -27.81 14.73
C ASP A 431 3.00 -28.26 13.31
N ALA A 432 3.65 -27.67 12.29
CA ALA A 432 3.45 -28.03 10.89
C ALA A 432 3.84 -29.48 10.63
N ALA A 433 5.01 -29.92 11.11
CA ALA A 433 5.46 -31.29 10.95
C ALA A 433 4.56 -32.29 11.68
N ILE A 434 4.05 -31.97 12.88
CA ILE A 434 3.08 -32.81 13.59
C ILE A 434 1.77 -32.91 12.81
N ALA A 435 1.26 -31.79 12.29
CA ALA A 435 0.02 -31.77 11.51
C ALA A 435 0.13 -32.61 10.22
N VAL A 436 1.27 -32.52 9.53
CA VAL A 436 1.58 -33.38 8.36
C VAL A 436 1.68 -34.84 8.78
N LYS A 437 2.48 -35.17 9.82
CA LYS A 437 2.68 -36.55 10.32
C LYS A 437 1.41 -37.24 10.80
N THR A 438 0.45 -36.46 11.31
CA THR A 438 -0.85 -36.95 11.80
C THR A 438 -1.94 -36.96 10.73
N ASN A 439 -1.59 -36.65 9.47
CA ASN A 439 -2.47 -36.56 8.32
C ASN A 439 -3.71 -35.69 8.59
N ARG A 440 -3.50 -34.49 9.16
CA ARG A 440 -4.56 -33.49 9.40
C ARG A 440 -4.49 -32.40 8.33
N PRO A 441 -5.11 -32.57 7.15
CA PRO A 441 -4.86 -31.72 5.97
C PRO A 441 -5.14 -30.25 6.21
N ILE A 442 -6.26 -29.92 6.86
CA ILE A 442 -6.65 -28.52 7.13
C ILE A 442 -5.63 -27.83 8.05
N ALA A 443 -5.26 -28.48 9.15
CA ALA A 443 -4.31 -27.94 10.12
C ALA A 443 -2.89 -27.84 9.51
N ALA A 444 -2.49 -28.84 8.73
CA ALA A 444 -1.21 -28.86 8.03
C ALA A 444 -1.11 -27.71 7.03
N ARG A 445 -2.12 -27.50 6.18
CA ARG A 445 -2.16 -26.39 5.22
C ARG A 445 -2.03 -25.03 5.90
N GLN A 446 -2.78 -24.81 6.98
CA GLN A 446 -2.69 -23.55 7.72
C GLN A 446 -1.29 -23.31 8.28
N LYS A 447 -0.67 -24.34 8.87
CA LYS A 447 0.66 -24.22 9.50
C LYS A 447 1.80 -24.15 8.48
N LEU A 448 1.70 -24.86 7.36
CA LEU A 448 2.66 -24.74 6.26
C LEU A 448 2.60 -23.35 5.61
N ALA A 449 1.41 -22.78 5.43
CA ALA A 449 1.26 -21.41 4.94
C ALA A 449 1.81 -20.36 5.92
N GLU A 450 1.57 -20.54 7.22
CA GLU A 450 2.16 -19.69 8.27
C GLU A 450 3.70 -19.75 8.21
N TRP A 451 4.26 -20.96 8.03
CA TRP A 451 5.69 -21.18 7.91
C TRP A 451 6.27 -20.51 6.65
N ASP A 452 5.67 -20.71 5.48
CA ASP A 452 6.14 -20.08 4.23
C ASP A 452 6.12 -18.55 4.34
N THR A 453 5.11 -17.98 5.00
CA THR A 453 5.00 -16.53 5.23
C THR A 453 6.19 -15.99 6.03
N VAL A 454 6.66 -16.73 7.05
CA VAL A 454 7.85 -16.33 7.82
C VAL A 454 9.13 -16.55 7.01
N ALA A 455 9.24 -17.67 6.28
CA ALA A 455 10.38 -17.96 5.42
C ALA A 455 10.56 -16.90 4.31
N ALA A 456 9.46 -16.39 3.75
CA ALA A 456 9.45 -15.34 2.73
C ALA A 456 10.01 -13.99 3.23
N ARG A 457 10.02 -13.75 4.56
CA ARG A 457 10.57 -12.51 5.15
C ARG A 457 12.09 -12.52 5.23
N LEU A 458 12.74 -13.68 5.18
CA LEU A 458 14.19 -13.83 5.35
C LEU A 458 15.02 -12.96 4.39
N PRO A 459 14.76 -12.96 3.06
CA PRO A 459 15.57 -12.18 2.13
C PRO A 459 15.47 -10.67 2.40
N VAL A 460 14.29 -10.19 2.82
CA VAL A 460 14.06 -8.77 3.15
C VAL A 460 14.77 -8.40 4.44
N GLY A 461 14.67 -9.26 5.46
CA GLY A 461 15.33 -9.06 6.74
C GLY A 461 16.85 -8.90 6.56
N TRP A 462 17.42 -9.62 5.58
CA TRP A 462 18.82 -9.47 5.15
C TRP A 462 19.09 -8.13 4.47
N VAL A 463 18.33 -7.81 3.41
CA VAL A 463 18.55 -6.58 2.63
C VAL A 463 18.42 -5.32 3.50
N LEU A 464 17.45 -5.29 4.42
CA LEU A 464 17.27 -4.18 5.36
C LEU A 464 18.46 -4.00 6.31
N ARG A 465 19.18 -5.08 6.62
CA ARG A 465 20.39 -5.10 7.45
C ARG A 465 21.66 -5.07 6.60
N LEU A 466 21.58 -4.54 5.38
CA LEU A 466 22.70 -4.33 4.46
C LEU A 466 23.50 -5.61 4.16
N SER A 467 22.83 -6.76 4.21
CA SER A 467 23.39 -8.06 3.87
C SER A 467 22.60 -8.67 2.72
N VAL A 468 23.29 -9.36 1.81
CA VAL A 468 22.66 -10.03 0.67
C VAL A 468 22.97 -11.52 0.79
N PRO A 469 21.96 -12.41 0.65
CA PRO A 469 22.21 -13.84 0.66
C PRO A 469 23.18 -14.24 -0.45
N ASN A 470 24.12 -15.11 -0.12
CA ASN A 470 24.91 -15.80 -1.14
C ASN A 470 24.02 -16.73 -1.96
N ASN A 471 24.44 -17.09 -3.18
CA ASN A 471 23.67 -17.97 -4.07
C ASN A 471 23.24 -19.28 -3.40
N GLU A 472 24.10 -19.85 -2.54
CA GLU A 472 23.80 -21.05 -1.76
C GLU A 472 22.66 -20.81 -0.76
N GLN A 473 22.73 -19.74 0.03
CA GLN A 473 21.69 -19.36 1.00
C GLN A 473 20.35 -19.09 0.32
N ALA A 474 20.37 -18.34 -0.79
CA ALA A 474 19.19 -18.08 -1.60
C ALA A 474 18.62 -19.36 -2.23
N SER A 475 19.47 -20.34 -2.55
CA SER A 475 19.04 -21.66 -3.02
C SER A 475 18.36 -22.46 -1.90
N GLN A 476 18.94 -22.48 -0.70
CA GLN A 476 18.39 -23.22 0.45
C GLN A 476 17.04 -22.67 0.89
N ILE A 477 16.87 -21.34 0.92
CA ILE A 477 15.58 -20.71 1.21
C ILE A 477 14.55 -21.10 0.14
N ARG A 478 14.91 -21.06 -1.15
CA ARG A 478 14.01 -21.46 -2.24
C ARG A 478 13.62 -22.94 -2.15
N GLN A 479 14.56 -23.83 -1.82
CA GLN A 479 14.31 -25.25 -1.62
C GLN A 479 13.36 -25.51 -0.45
N LEU A 480 13.57 -24.84 0.69
CA LEU A 480 12.66 -24.93 1.84
C LEU A 480 11.24 -24.49 1.45
N ARG A 481 11.10 -23.32 0.80
CA ARG A 481 9.79 -22.80 0.38
C ARG A 481 9.12 -23.69 -0.66
N ALA A 482 9.88 -24.24 -1.61
CA ALA A 482 9.38 -25.20 -2.59
C ALA A 482 8.85 -26.48 -1.92
N LEU A 483 9.58 -27.03 -0.94
CA LEU A 483 9.15 -28.21 -0.19
C LEU A 483 7.90 -27.96 0.66
N LEU A 484 7.79 -26.77 1.28
CA LEU A 484 6.59 -26.34 2.00
C LEU A 484 5.38 -26.29 1.07
N TRP A 485 5.56 -25.70 -0.11
CA TRP A 485 4.51 -25.61 -1.14
C TRP A 485 4.09 -26.98 -1.66
N GLU A 486 5.04 -27.83 -2.08
CA GLU A 486 4.78 -29.17 -2.60
C GLU A 486 4.03 -30.03 -1.58
N THR A 487 4.47 -29.99 -0.31
CA THR A 487 3.80 -30.74 0.76
C THR A 487 2.39 -30.22 1.00
N SER A 488 2.18 -28.90 0.97
CA SER A 488 0.83 -28.31 1.09
C SER A 488 -0.10 -28.74 -0.04
N GLN A 489 0.41 -28.84 -1.27
CA GLN A 489 -0.37 -29.30 -2.42
C GLN A 489 -0.71 -30.79 -2.34
N GLN A 490 0.25 -31.63 -1.95
CA GLN A 490 0.02 -33.07 -1.76
C GLN A 490 -1.06 -33.33 -0.70
N MET A 491 -1.05 -32.58 0.40
CA MET A 491 -2.10 -32.66 1.44
C MET A 491 -3.49 -32.19 0.95
N THR A 492 -3.57 -31.54 -0.21
CA THR A 492 -4.83 -31.09 -0.82
C THR A 492 -5.36 -32.10 -1.82
N GLN A 493 -4.49 -32.69 -2.63
CA GLN A 493 -4.87 -33.54 -3.76
C GLN A 493 -5.05 -35.02 -3.37
N THR A 494 -4.29 -35.52 -2.38
CA THR A 494 -4.24 -36.96 -2.08
C THR A 494 -4.13 -37.20 -0.58
N ASP A 495 -4.90 -38.15 -0.04
CA ASP A 495 -4.64 -38.68 1.31
C ASP A 495 -3.29 -39.39 1.29
N LEU A 496 -2.26 -38.72 1.83
CA LEU A 496 -0.94 -39.32 1.99
C LEU A 496 -1.04 -40.57 2.87
N THR A 497 -0.35 -41.63 2.48
CA THR A 497 -0.21 -42.78 3.38
C THR A 497 0.48 -42.34 4.67
N ALA A 498 0.18 -43.01 5.79
CA ALA A 498 0.80 -42.67 7.07
C ALA A 498 2.35 -42.74 7.04
N VAL A 499 2.92 -43.52 6.11
CA VAL A 499 4.37 -43.60 5.89
C VAL A 499 4.88 -42.38 5.13
N GLU A 500 4.25 -42.00 4.02
CA GLU A 500 4.62 -40.81 3.24
C GLU A 500 4.46 -39.52 4.06
N ALA A 501 3.36 -39.39 4.80
CA ALA A 501 3.12 -38.27 5.70
C ALA A 501 4.22 -38.15 6.78
N ARG A 502 4.69 -39.29 7.30
CA ARG A 502 5.81 -39.31 8.26
C ARG A 502 7.12 -38.89 7.63
N GLN A 503 7.39 -39.37 6.42
CA GLN A 503 8.60 -39.04 5.65
C GLN A 503 8.62 -37.56 5.28
N LYS A 504 7.56 -37.03 4.66
CA LYS A 504 7.44 -35.60 4.31
C LYS A 504 7.59 -34.69 5.53
N GLY A 505 7.00 -35.08 6.66
CA GLY A 505 7.18 -34.34 7.92
C GLY A 505 8.60 -34.41 8.50
N ALA A 506 9.41 -35.42 8.14
CA ALA A 506 10.83 -35.49 8.50
C ALA A 506 11.68 -34.67 7.53
N ASP A 507 11.43 -34.79 6.23
CA ASP A 507 12.13 -34.05 5.16
C ASP A 507 11.99 -32.53 5.37
N LEU A 508 10.81 -32.05 5.77
CA LEU A 508 10.57 -30.64 6.10
C LEU A 508 11.47 -30.13 7.23
N ILE A 509 11.66 -30.93 8.28
CA ILE A 509 12.48 -30.55 9.43
C ILE A 509 13.96 -30.61 9.06
N ASP A 510 14.38 -31.61 8.29
CA ASP A 510 15.76 -31.72 7.82
C ASP A 510 16.15 -30.55 6.89
N GLN A 511 15.28 -30.22 5.94
CA GLN A 511 15.47 -29.07 5.06
C GLN A 511 15.47 -27.75 5.84
N PHE A 512 14.65 -27.63 6.89
CA PHE A 512 14.68 -26.48 7.78
C PHE A 512 16.02 -26.32 8.49
N HIS A 513 16.56 -27.39 9.08
CA HIS A 513 17.85 -27.35 9.75
C HIS A 513 19.00 -27.07 8.78
N THR A 514 18.96 -27.67 7.58
CA THR A 514 19.93 -27.41 6.52
C THR A 514 19.89 -25.94 6.09
N CYS A 515 18.70 -25.39 5.86
CA CYS A 515 18.51 -23.98 5.54
C CYS A 515 18.98 -23.07 6.68
N LYS A 516 18.64 -23.38 7.93
CA LYS A 516 19.08 -22.61 9.11
C LYS A 516 20.61 -22.60 9.21
N LYS A 517 21.26 -23.75 9.08
CA LYS A 517 22.71 -23.90 9.12
C LYS A 517 23.39 -23.09 8.02
N ALA A 518 22.88 -23.14 6.79
CA ALA A 518 23.42 -22.37 5.67
C ALA A 518 23.28 -20.84 5.88
N CYS A 519 22.19 -20.40 6.50
CA CYS A 519 21.90 -18.97 6.67
C CYS A 519 22.55 -18.35 7.90
N THR A 520 22.64 -19.08 9.02
CA THR A 520 23.14 -18.57 10.31
C THR A 520 24.58 -19.00 10.61
N GLY A 521 25.07 -20.06 9.96
CA GLY A 521 26.38 -20.66 10.27
C GLY A 521 26.40 -21.44 11.59
N GLU A 522 25.32 -21.43 12.37
CA GLU A 522 25.20 -22.20 13.61
C GLU A 522 24.97 -23.68 13.29
N GLN A 523 25.73 -24.57 13.96
CA GLN A 523 25.39 -25.99 14.01
C GLN A 523 24.23 -26.19 15.01
N PRO A 524 23.27 -27.08 14.70
CA PRO A 524 22.02 -27.22 15.45
C PRO A 524 22.18 -27.62 16.92
#